data_AF-A0AAP0X2T3-F1
#
_entry.id   AF-A0AAP0X2T3-F1
#
_cell.length_a   1.000
_cell.length_b   1.000
_cell.length_c   1.000
_cell.angle_alpha   90.00
_cell.angle_beta   90.00
_cell.angle_gamma   90.00
#
_symmetry.space_group_name_H-M   'P 1'
#
loop_
_entity.id
_entity.type
_entity.pdbx_description
1 polymer ?
#
loop_
_entity_poly.entity_id
_entity_poly.type
_entity_poly.pdbx_seq_one_letter_code
_entity_poly.pdbx_strand_id
1 'polypeptide(L)'
;MARKKVKLAWIVNNNERKACLKKRRAGLMKKVAELSILCGIEACIVIFSPDEVEPVCWPSQVGAKQVLERFFGLPEIEQSKKMTTQETYCNERMAKLQEKFNKHERITKKWR
;
A
#
# COMPACT_ATOMS: atom_id res chain seq x y z
N MET A 1 6.90 13.26 23.71
CA MET A 1 8.05 12.91 22.83
C MET A 1 7.65 13.12 21.38
N ALA A 2 8.39 13.91 20.61
CA ALA A 2 8.09 14.16 19.20
C ALA A 2 8.19 12.85 18.38
N ARG A 3 7.16 12.54 17.59
CA ARG A 3 7.13 11.34 16.74
C ARG A 3 8.21 11.46 15.66
N LYS A 4 9.24 10.61 15.72
CA LYS A 4 10.27 10.54 14.68
C LYS A 4 9.63 10.19 13.33
N LYS A 5 10.01 10.92 12.28
CA LYS A 5 9.55 10.65 10.91
C LYS A 5 9.94 9.23 10.52
N VAL A 6 8.96 8.43 10.07
CA VAL A 6 9.19 7.04 9.71
C VAL A 6 9.83 6.95 8.33
N LYS A 7 10.90 6.16 8.21
CA LYS A 7 11.51 5.82 6.91
C LYS A 7 10.67 4.72 6.26
N LEU A 8 10.23 4.93 5.02
CA LEU A 8 9.51 3.92 4.22
C LEU A 8 10.52 2.99 3.53
N ALA A 9 11.16 2.14 4.32
CA ALA A 9 12.12 1.13 3.91
C ALA A 9 11.87 -0.16 4.72
N TRP A 10 12.49 -1.26 4.30
CA TRP A 10 12.44 -2.53 5.03
C TRP A 10 12.97 -2.36 6.46
N ILE A 11 12.22 -2.85 7.45
CA ILE A 11 12.65 -2.84 8.86
C ILE A 11 13.49 -4.11 9.09
N VAL A 12 14.79 -3.93 9.27
CA VAL A 12 15.74 -5.05 9.41
C VAL A 12 15.49 -5.83 10.71
N ASN A 13 15.25 -5.12 11.82
CA ASN A 13 14.97 -5.75 13.11
C ASN A 13 13.62 -6.50 13.07
N ASN A 14 13.67 -7.82 13.24
CA ASN A 14 12.49 -8.68 13.16
C ASN A 14 11.43 -8.33 14.21
N ASN A 15 11.82 -8.07 15.46
CA ASN A 15 10.87 -7.78 16.54
C ASN A 15 10.16 -6.44 16.30
N GLU A 16 10.91 -5.42 15.89
CA GLU A 16 10.34 -4.12 15.50
C GLU A 16 9.43 -4.25 14.29
N ARG A 17 9.83 -5.06 13.29
CA ARG A 17 9.04 -5.31 12.09
C ARG A 17 7.70 -5.96 12.44
N LYS A 18 7.68 -7.00 13.27
CA LYS A 18 6.46 -7.68 13.72
C LYS A 18 5.55 -6.73 14.52
N ALA A 19 6.12 -5.98 15.47
CA ALA A 19 5.37 -5.01 16.25
C ALA A 19 4.77 -3.89 15.37
N CYS A 20 5.52 -3.42 14.37
CA CYS A 20 5.08 -2.43 13.41
C CYS A 20 3.96 -2.98 12.50
N LEU A 21 4.12 -4.20 11.98
CA LEU A 21 3.12 -4.88 11.16
C LEU A 21 1.78 -5.00 11.91
N LYS A 22 1.80 -5.50 13.15
CA LYS A 22 0.59 -5.62 13.99
C LYS A 22 -0.13 -4.28 14.16
N LYS A 23 0.61 -3.22 14.50
CA LYS A 23 0.04 -1.87 14.69
C LYS A 23 -0.50 -1.26 13.39
N ARG A 24 0.26 -1.38 12.29
CA ARG A 24 -0.14 -0.84 10.99
C ARG A 24 -1.31 -1.59 10.39
N ARG A 25 -1.34 -2.92 10.52
CA ARG A 25 -2.47 -3.76 10.08
C ARG A 25 -3.77 -3.32 10.73
N ALA A 26 -3.78 -3.20 12.05
CA ALA A 26 -4.96 -2.72 12.79
C ALA A 26 -5.38 -1.31 12.34
N GLY A 27 -4.43 -0.39 12.18
CA GLY A 27 -4.70 0.97 11.69
C GLY A 27 -5.26 0.99 10.26
N LEU A 28 -4.73 0.16 9.37
CA LEU A 28 -5.18 0.06 7.98
C LEU A 28 -6.60 -0.51 7.91
N MET A 29 -6.89 -1.60 8.63
CA MET A 29 -8.24 -2.17 8.71
C MET A 29 -9.26 -1.17 9.23
N LYS A 30 -8.91 -0.42 10.29
CA LYS A 30 -9.77 0.65 10.80
C LYS A 30 -10.06 1.71 9.74
N LYS A 31 -9.04 2.14 8.99
CA LYS A 31 -9.19 3.15 7.94
C LYS A 31 -10.05 2.68 6.78
N VAL A 32 -9.92 1.43 6.36
CA VAL A 32 -10.76 0.87 5.30
C VAL A 32 -12.19 0.65 5.78
N ALA A 33 -12.39 0.23 7.03
CA ALA A 33 -13.73 0.15 7.63
C ALA A 33 -14.42 1.53 7.66
N GLU A 34 -13.70 2.56 8.14
CA GLU A 34 -14.19 3.95 8.13
C GLU A 34 -14.54 4.41 6.70
N LEU A 35 -13.66 4.14 5.72
CA LEU A 35 -13.88 4.52 4.32
C LEU A 35 -15.10 3.81 3.73
N SER A 36 -15.25 2.51 3.98
CA SER A 36 -16.37 1.70 3.52
C SER A 36 -17.70 2.23 4.07
N ILE A 37 -17.75 2.56 5.37
CA ILE A 37 -18.94 3.10 6.03
C ILE A 37 -19.26 4.52 5.53
N LEU A 38 -18.27 5.42 5.52
CA LEU A 38 -18.49 6.84 5.20
C LEU A 38 -18.84 7.08 3.74
N CYS A 39 -18.29 6.25 2.83
CA CYS A 39 -18.49 6.42 1.40
C CYS A 39 -19.49 5.41 0.82
N GLY A 40 -20.00 4.45 1.62
CA GLY A 40 -20.91 3.41 1.15
C GLY A 40 -20.30 2.51 0.09
N ILE A 41 -18.99 2.23 0.17
CA ILE A 41 -18.27 1.41 -0.81
C ILE A 41 -17.96 0.02 -0.26
N GLU A 42 -18.01 -0.98 -1.14
CA GLU A 42 -17.49 -2.32 -0.85
C GLU A 42 -15.97 -2.30 -1.00
N ALA A 43 -15.27 -2.70 0.05
CA ALA A 43 -13.82 -2.79 0.07
C ALA A 43 -13.38 -4.04 0.82
N CYS A 44 -12.22 -4.57 0.45
CA CYS A 44 -11.59 -5.66 1.19
C CYS A 44 -10.09 -5.45 1.29
N ILE A 45 -9.48 -6.09 2.28
CA ILE A 45 -8.03 -6.16 2.43
C ILE A 45 -7.64 -7.62 2.58
N VAL A 46 -6.59 -8.04 1.88
CA VAL A 46 -5.89 -9.31 2.09
C VAL A 46 -4.44 -9.01 2.39
N ILE A 47 -3.94 -9.46 3.54
CA ILE A 47 -2.55 -9.21 3.98
C ILE A 47 -1.86 -10.54 4.24
N PHE A 48 -0.79 -10.78 3.50
CA PHE A 48 0.13 -11.89 3.73
C PHE A 48 1.27 -11.44 4.66
N SER A 49 1.62 -12.30 5.60
CA SER A 49 2.72 -12.09 6.54
C SER A 49 3.64 -13.31 6.50
N PRO A 50 4.98 -13.15 6.52
CA PRO A 50 5.89 -14.29 6.55
C PRO A 50 5.78 -15.13 7.82
N ASP A 51 5.19 -14.58 8.88
CA ASP A 51 5.02 -15.23 10.18
C ASP A 51 3.64 -15.92 10.36
N GLU A 52 2.72 -15.75 9.40
CA GLU A 52 1.34 -16.27 9.48
C GLU A 52 1.09 -17.22 8.30
N VAL A 53 0.53 -18.41 8.58
CA VAL A 53 0.22 -19.40 7.54
C VAL A 53 -0.95 -18.92 6.68
N GLU A 54 -1.98 -18.36 7.30
CA GLU A 54 -3.14 -17.83 6.62
C GLU A 54 -3.07 -16.31 6.47
N PRO A 55 -3.55 -15.76 5.34
CA PRO A 55 -3.67 -14.32 5.19
C PRO A 55 -4.72 -13.77 6.13
N VAL A 56 -4.46 -12.58 6.64
CA VAL A 56 -5.48 -11.85 7.39
C VAL A 56 -6.33 -11.05 6.42
N CYS A 57 -7.62 -11.35 6.45
CA CYS A 57 -8.61 -10.72 5.58
C CYS A 57 -9.55 -9.81 6.38
N TRP A 58 -9.97 -8.72 5.76
CA TRP A 58 -11.05 -7.85 6.23
C TRP A 58 -12.07 -7.65 5.10
N PRO A 59 -13.39 -7.65 5.37
CA PRO A 59 -14.05 -7.74 6.68
C PRO A 59 -14.05 -9.16 7.29
N SER A 60 -14.02 -10.18 6.45
CA SER A 60 -13.80 -11.58 6.79
C SER A 60 -13.19 -12.29 5.59
N GLN A 61 -12.73 -13.54 5.71
CA GLN A 61 -12.25 -14.30 4.53
C GLN A 61 -13.35 -14.42 3.47
N VAL A 62 -14.59 -14.75 3.88
CA VAL A 62 -15.74 -14.87 2.98
C VAL A 62 -16.10 -13.51 2.36
N GLY A 63 -16.18 -12.45 3.17
CA GLY A 63 -16.52 -11.12 2.67
C GLY A 63 -15.47 -10.57 1.70
N ALA A 64 -14.18 -10.77 2.00
CA ALA A 64 -13.11 -10.39 1.08
C ALA A 64 -13.19 -11.18 -0.24
N LYS A 65 -13.49 -12.48 -0.16
CA LYS A 65 -13.68 -13.32 -1.35
C LYS A 65 -14.82 -12.82 -2.23
N GLN A 66 -15.96 -12.45 -1.64
CA GLN A 66 -17.11 -11.91 -2.39
C GLN A 66 -16.77 -10.60 -3.13
N VAL A 67 -16.02 -9.70 -2.47
CA VAL A 67 -15.56 -8.45 -3.10
C VAL A 67 -14.61 -8.75 -4.27
N LEU A 68 -13.68 -9.70 -4.09
CA LEU A 68 -12.76 -10.12 -5.14
C LEU A 68 -13.48 -10.80 -6.31
N GLU A 69 -14.41 -11.71 -6.05
CA GLU A 69 -15.21 -12.40 -7.07
C GLU A 69 -16.00 -11.38 -7.91
N ARG A 70 -16.60 -10.38 -7.26
CA ARG A 70 -17.28 -9.29 -7.98
C ARG A 70 -16.32 -8.48 -8.83
N PHE A 71 -15.14 -8.15 -8.31
CA PHE A 71 -14.12 -7.39 -9.03
C PHE A 71 -13.62 -8.15 -10.27
N PHE A 72 -13.29 -9.43 -10.13
CA PHE A 72 -12.83 -10.26 -11.24
C PHE A 72 -13.93 -10.60 -12.26
N GLY A 73 -15.20 -10.46 -11.88
CA GLY A 73 -16.33 -10.57 -12.80
C GLY A 73 -16.51 -9.35 -13.73
N LEU A 74 -15.81 -8.24 -13.49
CA LEU A 74 -15.86 -7.04 -14.34
C LEU A 74 -15.00 -7.20 -15.61
N PRO A 75 -15.24 -6.44 -16.69
CA PRO A 75 -14.33 -6.39 -17.84
C PRO A 75 -12.91 -5.94 -17.46
N GLU A 76 -11.89 -6.48 -18.13
CA GLU A 76 -10.46 -6.19 -17.84
C GLU A 76 -10.12 -4.69 -17.89
N ILE A 77 -10.79 -3.94 -18.78
CA ILE A 77 -10.64 -2.49 -18.90
C ILE A 77 -11.07 -1.79 -17.60
N GLU A 78 -12.14 -2.26 -16.96
CA GLU A 78 -12.62 -1.71 -15.69
C GLU A 78 -11.75 -2.15 -14.51
N GLN A 79 -11.26 -3.38 -14.53
CA GLN A 79 -10.35 -3.89 -13.50
C GLN A 79 -9.05 -3.08 -13.45
N SER A 80 -8.49 -2.73 -14.61
CA SER A 80 -7.16 -2.10 -14.73
C SER A 80 -7.17 -0.57 -14.61
N LYS A 81 -8.31 0.10 -14.86
CA LYS A 81 -8.40 1.57 -15.00
C LYS A 81 -7.80 2.38 -13.85
N LYS A 82 -7.84 1.85 -12.62
CA LYS A 82 -7.27 2.49 -11.42
C LYS A 82 -6.43 1.52 -10.58
N MET A 83 -5.98 0.42 -11.17
CA MET A 83 -5.18 -0.57 -10.47
C MET A 83 -3.77 -0.02 -10.24
N THR A 84 -3.25 -0.20 -9.03
CA THR A 84 -1.86 0.08 -8.70
C THR A 84 -1.21 -1.20 -8.22
N THR A 85 -0.18 -1.66 -8.93
CA THR A 85 0.62 -2.81 -8.53
C THR A 85 1.87 -2.35 -7.79
N GLN A 86 2.59 -3.30 -7.17
CA GLN A 86 3.90 -3.01 -6.62
C GLN A 86 4.87 -2.50 -7.69
N GLU A 87 4.81 -3.08 -8.90
CA GLU A 87 5.65 -2.68 -10.02
C GLU A 87 5.33 -1.26 -10.47
N THR A 88 4.05 -0.93 -10.72
CA THR A 88 3.68 0.44 -11.15
C THR A 88 4.05 1.47 -10.10
N TYR A 89 3.84 1.16 -8.81
CA TYR A 89 4.26 2.02 -7.70
C TYR A 89 5.78 2.25 -7.67
N CYS A 90 6.58 1.19 -7.85
CA CYS A 90 8.04 1.28 -7.90
C CYS A 90 8.49 2.14 -9.09
N ASN A 91 7.94 1.90 -10.27
CA ASN A 91 8.26 2.65 -11.49
C ASN A 91 7.94 4.14 -11.35
N GLU A 92 6.76 4.48 -10.81
CA GLU A 92 6.39 5.88 -10.53
C GLU A 92 7.35 6.54 -9.54
N ARG A 93 7.78 5.81 -8.52
CA ARG A 93 8.70 6.33 -7.51
C ARG A 93 10.11 6.53 -8.09
N MET A 94 10.56 5.63 -8.95
CA MET A 94 11.81 5.78 -9.71
C MET A 94 11.77 7.00 -10.62
N ALA A 95 10.68 7.20 -11.38
CA ALA A 95 10.51 8.37 -12.23
C ALA A 95 10.60 9.68 -11.43
N LYS A 96 9.90 9.77 -10.29
CA LYS A 96 9.98 10.94 -9.39
C LYS A 96 11.37 11.20 -8.83
N LEU A 97 12.16 10.14 -8.59
CA LEU A 97 13.55 10.29 -8.15
C LEU A 97 14.44 10.77 -9.28
N GLN A 98 14.24 10.25 -10.50
CA GLN A 98 14.97 10.67 -11.69
C GLN A 98 14.73 12.16 -12.01
N GLU A 99 13.49 12.63 -11.91
CA GLU A 99 13.17 14.05 -12.11
C GLU A 99 13.90 14.95 -11.12
N LYS A 100 13.95 14.55 -9.83
CA LYS A 100 14.70 15.28 -8.80
C LYS A 100 16.19 15.31 -9.10
N PHE A 101 16.74 14.18 -9.53
CA PHE A 101 18.14 14.07 -9.92
C PHE A 101 18.46 14.99 -11.10
N ASN A 102 17.67 14.93 -12.17
CA ASN A 102 17.83 15.79 -13.35
C ASN A 102 17.70 17.28 -13.00
N LYS A 103 16.81 17.64 -12.08
CA LYS A 103 16.67 19.01 -11.58
C LYS A 103 17.93 19.47 -10.85
N HIS A 104 18.50 18.63 -9.99
CA HIS A 104 19.77 18.92 -9.32
C HIS A 104 20.91 19.10 -10.31
N GLU A 105 21.02 18.21 -11.30
CA GLU A 105 22.06 18.28 -12.33
C GLU A 105 21.99 19.60 -13.14
N ARG A 106 20.78 20.03 -13.53
CA ARG A 106 20.56 21.32 -14.20
C ARG A 106 21.00 22.51 -13.34
N ILE A 107 20.68 22.46 -12.04
CA ILE A 107 21.12 23.49 -11.10
C ILE A 107 22.65 23.49 -11.02
N THR A 108 23.28 22.35 -10.78
CA THR A 108 24.74 22.24 -10.68
C THR A 108 25.46 22.70 -11.95
N LYS A 109 24.92 22.40 -13.14
CA LYS A 109 25.44 22.90 -14.43
C LYS A 109 25.28 24.41 -14.61
N LYS A 110 24.26 25.03 -14.01
CA LYS A 110 24.03 26.49 -14.08
C LYS A 110 25.00 27.29 -13.21
N TRP A 111 25.53 26.70 -12.15
CA TRP A 111 26.49 27.34 -11.24
C TRP A 111 27.96 27.12 -11.64
N ARG A 112 28.19 26.46 -12.77
CA ARG A 112 29.52 26.15 -13.32
C ARG A 112 29.74 26.97 -14.58
#